data_AF-A0A9E5UTD9-F1
#
_entry.id   AF-A0A9E5UTD9-F1
#
_cell.length_a   1.000
_cell.length_b   1.000
_cell.length_c   1.000
_cell.angle_alpha   90.00
_cell.angle_beta   90.00
_cell.angle_gamma   90.00
#
_symmetry.space_group_name_H-M   'P 1'
#
loop_
_entity.id
_entity.type
_entity.pdbx_description
1 polymer ?
#
loop_
_entity_poly.entity_id
_entity_poly.type
_entity_poly.pdbx_seq_one_letter_code
_entity_poly.pdbx_strand_id
1 'polypeptide(L)'
;MNLLKTLQGYDIELLEIIADRWDVDLASRDPKEAAKQLVSVMLAPENATREWERLEDDAYNALQSLLTAPEARRPLAMVARLYQDIRQMGPELLKKEKPHLNPLGAAEKLYYHGFVSVTYDQAQTGTQAFAYVPTDLATVLPTRKTRYALTTTPPNPTSPRAKRQPCTLSRRSAAKHTARYRPGR
;
A
#
# COMPACT_ATOMS: atom_id res chain seq x y z
N MET A 1 4.22 -14.07 -16.07
CA MET A 1 2.84 -14.19 -16.62
C MET A 1 2.44 -12.82 -17.12
N ASN A 2 1.90 -12.71 -18.34
CA ASN A 2 1.50 -11.41 -18.90
C ASN A 2 0.09 -11.02 -18.44
N LEU A 3 -0.19 -9.72 -18.43
CA LEU A 3 -1.45 -9.16 -17.90
C LEU A 3 -2.68 -9.71 -18.64
N LEU A 4 -2.59 -9.90 -19.97
CA LEU A 4 -3.72 -10.40 -20.75
C LEU A 4 -4.15 -11.80 -20.32
N LYS A 5 -3.21 -12.74 -20.15
CA LYS A 5 -3.53 -14.11 -19.72
C LYS A 5 -4.09 -14.15 -18.31
N THR A 6 -3.61 -13.26 -17.45
CA THR A 6 -4.12 -13.08 -16.09
C THR A 6 -5.58 -12.64 -16.10
N LEU A 7 -5.91 -11.57 -16.81
CA LEU A 7 -7.28 -11.03 -16.86
C LEU A 7 -8.26 -11.97 -17.59
N GLN A 8 -7.81 -12.70 -18.61
CA GLN A 8 -8.64 -13.69 -19.29
C GLN A 8 -9.07 -14.86 -18.39
N GLY A 9 -8.38 -15.10 -17.28
CA GLY A 9 -8.73 -16.12 -16.29
C GLY A 9 -9.77 -15.65 -15.28
N TYR A 10 -10.21 -14.40 -15.33
CA TYR A 10 -11.17 -13.83 -14.39
C TYR A 10 -12.60 -13.87 -14.93
N ASP A 11 -13.54 -14.00 -14.01
CA ASP A 11 -14.96 -13.82 -14.30
C ASP A 11 -15.26 -12.36 -14.66
N ILE A 12 -16.31 -12.15 -15.46
CA ILE A 12 -16.70 -10.81 -15.91
C ILE A 12 -16.99 -9.87 -14.74
N GLU A 13 -17.51 -10.39 -13.63
CA GLU A 13 -17.79 -9.63 -12.40
C GLU A 13 -16.53 -9.01 -11.79
N LEU A 14 -15.43 -9.76 -11.76
CA LEU A 14 -14.16 -9.24 -11.27
C LEU A 14 -13.56 -8.25 -12.26
N LEU A 15 -13.70 -8.52 -13.56
CA LEU A 15 -13.28 -7.57 -14.60
C LEU A 15 -14.06 -6.25 -14.54
N GLU A 16 -15.36 -6.28 -14.26
CA GLU A 16 -16.18 -5.07 -14.05
C GLU A 16 -15.68 -4.27 -12.84
N ILE A 17 -15.33 -4.93 -11.73
CA ILE A 17 -14.75 -4.27 -10.55
C ILE A 17 -13.42 -3.61 -10.89
N ILE A 18 -12.53 -4.31 -11.60
CA ILE A 18 -11.25 -3.75 -12.02
C ILE A 18 -11.51 -2.57 -12.97
N ALA A 19 -12.42 -2.70 -13.93
CA ALA A 19 -12.74 -1.65 -14.89
C ALA A 19 -13.22 -0.36 -14.23
N ASP A 20 -14.10 -0.46 -13.22
CA ASP A 20 -14.58 0.67 -12.41
C ASP A 20 -13.40 1.43 -11.76
N ARG A 21 -12.42 0.71 -11.18
CA ARG A 21 -11.22 1.32 -10.59
C ARG A 21 -10.37 2.08 -11.60
N TRP A 22 -10.31 1.59 -12.83
CA TRP A 22 -9.52 2.20 -13.90
C TRP A 22 -10.28 3.27 -14.68
N ASP A 23 -11.51 3.61 -14.26
CA ASP A 23 -12.41 4.55 -14.93
C ASP A 23 -12.75 4.11 -16.38
N VAL A 24 -13.00 2.81 -16.58
CA VAL A 24 -13.27 2.19 -17.91
C VAL A 24 -14.66 1.59 -17.97
N ASP A 25 -15.46 2.02 -18.95
CA ASP A 25 -16.70 1.35 -19.34
C ASP A 25 -16.40 0.19 -20.29
N LEU A 26 -16.66 -1.05 -19.84
CA LEU A 26 -16.47 -2.24 -20.67
C LEU A 26 -17.50 -2.28 -21.81
N ALA A 27 -17.03 -2.38 -23.05
CA ALA A 27 -17.89 -2.42 -24.23
C ALA A 27 -18.57 -3.78 -24.46
N SER A 28 -18.03 -4.84 -23.85
CA SER A 28 -18.51 -6.21 -23.98
C SER A 28 -18.53 -6.90 -22.63
N ARG A 29 -19.53 -7.77 -22.44
CA ARG A 29 -19.59 -8.71 -21.30
C ARG A 29 -18.85 -10.02 -21.58
N ASP A 30 -18.22 -10.16 -22.74
CA ASP A 30 -17.32 -11.28 -23.02
C ASP A 30 -16.00 -11.09 -22.25
N PRO A 31 -15.60 -12.04 -21.37
CA PRO A 31 -14.40 -11.89 -20.55
C PRO A 31 -13.11 -11.68 -21.36
N LYS A 32 -13.00 -12.28 -22.56
CA LYS A 32 -11.79 -12.15 -23.38
C LYS A 32 -11.69 -10.77 -24.00
N GLU A 33 -12.79 -10.24 -24.53
CA GLU A 33 -12.82 -8.87 -25.08
C GLU A 33 -12.68 -7.82 -23.97
N ALA A 34 -13.35 -8.01 -22.83
CA ALA A 34 -13.20 -7.14 -21.66
C ALA A 34 -11.75 -7.12 -21.16
N ALA A 35 -11.09 -8.28 -21.06
CA ALA A 35 -9.69 -8.38 -20.70
C ALA A 35 -8.77 -7.61 -21.68
N LYS A 36 -8.98 -7.74 -23.00
CA LYS A 36 -8.20 -6.99 -24.00
C LYS A 36 -8.36 -5.49 -23.85
N GLN A 37 -9.59 -5.02 -23.65
CA GLN A 37 -9.88 -3.60 -23.44
C GLN A 37 -9.17 -3.09 -22.18
N LEU A 38 -9.27 -3.82 -21.06
CA LEU A 38 -8.60 -3.46 -19.81
C LEU A 38 -7.08 -3.43 -19.95
N VAL A 39 -6.48 -4.44 -20.60
CA VAL A 39 -5.03 -4.45 -20.84
C VAL A 39 -4.58 -3.20 -21.59
N SER A 40 -5.33 -2.77 -22.61
CA SER A 40 -4.98 -1.56 -23.37
C SER A 40 -4.97 -0.30 -22.50
N VAL A 41 -5.86 -0.21 -21.51
CA VAL A 41 -5.92 0.93 -20.59
C VAL A 41 -4.85 0.83 -19.50
N MET A 42 -4.70 -0.35 -18.89
CA MET A 42 -3.79 -0.59 -17.78
C MET A 42 -2.31 -0.50 -18.17
N LEU A 43 -1.97 -0.84 -19.41
CA LEU A 43 -0.60 -0.74 -19.92
C LEU A 43 -0.22 0.66 -20.42
N ALA A 44 -1.16 1.61 -20.46
CA ALA A 44 -0.82 3.00 -20.77
C ALA A 44 -0.07 3.62 -19.57
N PRO A 45 1.17 4.12 -19.74
CA PRO A 45 1.99 4.63 -18.64
C PRO A 45 1.31 5.74 -17.81
N GLU A 46 0.51 6.58 -18.44
CA GLU A 46 -0.22 7.69 -17.82
C GLU A 46 -1.32 7.16 -16.89
N ASN A 47 -2.07 6.15 -17.35
CA ASN A 47 -3.10 5.50 -16.54
C ASN A 47 -2.47 4.71 -15.39
N ALA A 48 -1.42 3.95 -15.69
CA ALA A 48 -0.67 3.18 -14.69
C ALA A 48 -0.10 4.10 -13.60
N THR A 49 0.44 5.27 -13.98
CA THR A 49 0.93 6.28 -13.04
C THR A 49 -0.20 6.88 -12.20
N ARG A 50 -1.32 7.27 -12.83
CA ARG A 50 -2.50 7.81 -12.12
C ARG A 50 -2.98 6.84 -11.06
N GLU A 51 -3.13 5.58 -11.42
CA GLU A 51 -3.67 4.57 -10.52
C GLU A 51 -2.67 4.17 -9.44
N TRP A 52 -1.37 4.16 -9.77
CA TRP A 52 -0.29 4.00 -8.80
C TRP A 52 -0.28 5.11 -7.75
N GLU A 53 -0.50 6.37 -8.13
CA GLU A 53 -0.52 7.52 -7.22
C GLU A 53 -1.76 7.56 -6.29
N ARG A 54 -2.86 6.93 -6.72
CA ARG A 54 -4.10 6.75 -5.95
C ARG A 54 -3.97 5.69 -4.85
N LEU A 55 -2.93 4.85 -4.88
CA LEU A 55 -2.72 3.84 -3.85
C LEU A 55 -2.40 4.48 -2.49
N GLU A 56 -3.03 3.94 -1.46
CA GLU A 56 -2.68 4.20 -0.06
C GLU A 56 -1.32 3.57 0.28
N ASP A 57 -0.68 4.10 1.33
CA ASP A 57 0.69 3.73 1.68
C ASP A 57 0.86 2.22 1.93
N ASP A 58 -0.10 1.56 2.57
CA ASP A 58 -0.04 0.11 2.81
C ASP A 58 -0.10 -0.71 1.52
N ALA A 59 -0.98 -0.33 0.58
CA ALA A 59 -1.09 -0.97 -0.73
C ALA A 59 0.15 -0.70 -1.59
N TYR A 60 0.68 0.52 -1.55
CA TYR A 60 1.93 0.87 -2.21
C TYR A 60 3.10 0.02 -1.67
N ASN A 61 3.22 -0.11 -0.34
CA ASN A 61 4.26 -0.90 0.30
C ASN A 61 4.16 -2.38 -0.06
N ALA A 62 2.94 -2.94 -0.10
CA ALA A 62 2.69 -4.30 -0.53
C ALA A 62 3.12 -4.54 -1.99
N LEU A 63 2.76 -3.61 -2.89
CA LEU A 63 3.10 -3.69 -4.30
C LEU A 63 4.62 -3.59 -4.50
N GLN A 64 5.28 -2.66 -3.82
CA GLN A 64 6.74 -2.52 -3.85
C GLN A 64 7.46 -3.77 -3.33
N SER A 65 6.94 -4.40 -2.27
CA SER A 65 7.48 -5.65 -1.73
C SER A 65 7.38 -6.81 -2.72
N LEU A 66 6.36 -6.83 -3.59
CA LEU A 66 6.24 -7.82 -4.64
C LEU A 66 7.19 -7.52 -5.80
N LEU A 67 7.24 -6.27 -6.26
CA LEU A 67 8.10 -5.83 -7.37
C LEU A 67 9.60 -6.03 -7.11
N THR A 68 10.03 -5.92 -5.84
CA THR A 68 11.42 -6.16 -5.42
C THR A 68 11.76 -7.65 -5.24
N ALA A 69 10.75 -8.53 -5.25
CA ALA A 69 10.94 -9.96 -5.16
C ALA A 69 11.42 -10.54 -6.51
N PRO A 70 12.09 -11.71 -6.49
CA PRO A 70 12.37 -12.46 -7.72
C PRO A 70 11.08 -12.71 -8.52
N GLU A 71 11.13 -12.48 -9.83
CA GLU A 71 9.99 -12.63 -10.75
C GLU A 71 8.74 -11.83 -10.37
N ALA A 72 8.89 -10.78 -9.54
CA ALA A 72 7.79 -10.00 -8.99
C ALA A 72 6.70 -10.85 -8.30
N ARG A 73 7.08 -11.97 -7.67
CA ARG A 73 6.17 -12.90 -6.98
C ARG A 73 6.63 -13.32 -5.59
N ARG A 74 5.68 -13.64 -4.71
CA ARG A 74 5.92 -14.15 -3.35
C ARG A 74 4.90 -15.24 -3.00
N PRO A 75 5.25 -16.20 -2.11
CA PRO A 75 4.27 -17.15 -1.59
C PRO A 75 3.08 -16.41 -0.98
N LEU A 76 1.85 -16.81 -1.35
CA LEU A 76 0.64 -16.13 -0.89
C LEU A 76 0.55 -16.13 0.65
N ALA A 77 0.98 -17.21 1.30
CA ALA A 77 1.04 -17.31 2.75
C ALA A 77 1.96 -16.24 3.40
N MET A 78 3.03 -15.81 2.73
CA MET A 78 3.86 -14.71 3.23
C MET A 78 3.17 -13.36 3.05
N VAL A 79 2.52 -13.15 1.89
CA VAL A 79 1.78 -11.93 1.61
C VAL A 79 0.61 -11.77 2.58
N ALA A 80 -0.14 -12.83 2.84
CA ALA A 80 -1.27 -12.85 3.77
C ALA A 80 -0.87 -12.47 5.21
N ARG A 81 0.33 -12.88 5.65
CA ARG A 81 0.86 -12.53 6.97
C ARG A 81 1.22 -11.05 7.10
N LEU A 82 1.67 -10.41 6.02
CA LEU A 82 2.14 -9.02 6.04
C LEU A 82 1.04 -8.02 5.67
N TYR A 83 0.15 -8.38 4.75
CA TYR A 83 -0.77 -7.47 4.07
C TYR A 83 -2.23 -7.94 4.08
N GLN A 84 -2.55 -8.89 4.96
CA GLN A 84 -3.82 -9.61 5.04
C GLN A 84 -4.08 -10.52 3.83
N ASP A 85 -4.98 -11.48 4.01
CA ASP A 85 -5.28 -12.50 3.00
C ASP A 85 -6.10 -11.93 1.83
N ILE A 86 -6.08 -12.64 0.69
CA ILE A 86 -6.86 -12.29 -0.51
C ILE A 86 -8.02 -13.27 -0.63
N ARG A 87 -9.26 -12.83 -0.34
CA ARG A 87 -10.44 -13.69 -0.49
C ARG A 87 -10.82 -13.81 -1.96
N GLN A 88 -10.46 -14.93 -2.56
CA GLN A 88 -10.95 -15.30 -3.88
C GLN A 88 -12.40 -15.77 -3.76
N MET A 89 -13.31 -14.89 -4.11
CA MET A 89 -14.74 -15.16 -4.11
C MET A 89 -15.21 -15.43 -5.54
N GLY A 90 -16.10 -16.42 -5.70
CA GLY A 90 -16.77 -16.66 -6.98
C GLY A 90 -17.71 -15.50 -7.37
N PRO A 91 -18.18 -15.45 -8.62
CA PRO A 91 -18.92 -14.33 -9.18
C PRO A 91 -20.21 -14.00 -8.42
N GLU A 92 -20.95 -15.02 -7.97
CA GLU A 92 -22.19 -14.85 -7.20
C GLU A 92 -21.94 -14.19 -5.84
N LEU A 93 -20.86 -14.59 -5.17
CA LEU A 93 -20.49 -14.06 -3.86
C LEU A 93 -19.91 -12.64 -3.99
N LEU A 94 -19.14 -12.38 -5.05
CA LEU A 94 -18.65 -11.04 -5.39
C LEU A 94 -19.80 -10.02 -5.56
N LYS A 95 -20.87 -10.40 -6.27
CA LYS A 95 -22.05 -9.52 -6.46
C LYS A 95 -22.76 -9.23 -5.15
N LYS A 96 -22.89 -10.25 -4.30
CA LYS A 96 -23.64 -10.19 -3.04
C LYS A 96 -22.90 -9.40 -1.97
N GLU A 97 -21.64 -9.74 -1.72
CA GLU A 97 -20.86 -9.20 -0.60
C GLU A 97 -20.06 -7.96 -0.98
N LYS A 98 -19.78 -7.76 -2.27
CA LYS A 98 -18.99 -6.64 -2.79
C LYS A 98 -17.72 -6.38 -1.96
N PRO A 99 -16.85 -7.39 -1.78
CA PRO A 99 -15.66 -7.28 -0.93
C PRO A 99 -14.70 -6.15 -1.37
N HIS A 100 -14.77 -5.72 -2.62
CA HIS A 100 -14.03 -4.57 -3.15
C HIS A 100 -14.40 -3.22 -2.51
N LEU A 101 -15.55 -3.11 -1.83
CA LEU A 101 -15.96 -1.94 -1.06
C LEU A 101 -15.33 -1.90 0.34
N ASN A 102 -15.03 -3.07 0.91
CA ASN A 102 -14.40 -3.20 2.21
C ASN A 102 -13.38 -4.36 2.20
N PRO A 103 -12.20 -4.14 1.57
CA PRO A 103 -11.17 -5.16 1.50
C PRO A 103 -10.57 -5.42 2.89
N LEU A 104 -10.16 -6.66 3.15
CA LEU A 104 -9.51 -7.05 4.41
C LEU A 104 -8.19 -6.33 4.66
N GLY A 105 -7.48 -5.99 3.60
CA GLY A 105 -6.21 -5.28 3.70
C GLY A 105 -5.59 -4.96 2.36
N ALA A 106 -4.32 -4.55 2.41
CA ALA A 106 -3.56 -4.07 1.27
C ALA A 106 -3.45 -5.09 0.12
N ALA A 107 -3.26 -6.37 0.42
CA ALA A 107 -3.14 -7.40 -0.62
C ALA A 107 -4.46 -7.57 -1.41
N GLU A 108 -5.58 -7.63 -0.70
CA GLU A 108 -6.91 -7.75 -1.31
C GLU A 108 -7.29 -6.48 -2.08
N LYS A 109 -6.90 -5.30 -1.59
CA LYS A 109 -7.05 -4.04 -2.33
C LYS A 109 -6.29 -4.11 -3.66
N LEU A 110 -5.02 -4.49 -3.66
CA LEU A 110 -4.23 -4.63 -4.90
C LEU A 110 -4.81 -5.65 -5.88
N TYR A 111 -5.44 -6.71 -5.36
CA TYR A 111 -6.14 -7.69 -6.18
C TYR A 111 -7.33 -7.09 -6.92
N TYR A 112 -8.19 -6.32 -6.25
CA TYR A 112 -9.33 -5.65 -6.89
C TYR A 112 -8.95 -4.47 -7.78
N HIS A 113 -7.76 -3.88 -7.58
CA HIS A 113 -7.20 -2.91 -8.54
C HIS A 113 -6.53 -3.60 -9.75
N GLY A 114 -6.39 -4.92 -9.76
CA GLY A 114 -5.77 -5.67 -10.86
C GLY A 114 -4.24 -5.58 -10.91
N PHE A 115 -3.58 -5.03 -9.88
CA PHE A 115 -2.11 -4.98 -9.79
C PHE A 115 -1.51 -6.32 -9.40
N VAL A 116 -2.23 -7.09 -8.57
CA VAL A 116 -1.76 -8.36 -8.02
C VAL A 116 -2.73 -9.46 -8.38
N SER A 117 -2.17 -10.63 -8.69
CA SER A 117 -2.94 -11.82 -9.03
C SER A 117 -2.37 -13.03 -8.32
N VAL A 118 -3.18 -14.07 -8.17
CA VAL A 118 -2.75 -15.33 -7.55
C VAL A 118 -2.63 -16.39 -8.62
N THR A 119 -1.54 -17.16 -8.56
CA THR A 119 -1.33 -18.36 -9.37
C THR A 119 -0.99 -19.52 -8.46
N TYR A 120 -1.26 -20.73 -8.92
CA TYR A 120 -0.86 -21.96 -8.23
C TYR A 120 0.27 -22.60 -9.04
N ASP A 121 1.39 -22.90 -8.36
CA ASP A 121 2.58 -23.47 -8.99
C ASP A 121 3.07 -24.68 -8.18
N GLN A 122 3.87 -25.56 -8.80
CA GLN A 122 4.39 -26.74 -8.12
C GLN A 122 5.65 -26.38 -7.34
N ALA A 123 5.56 -26.40 -6.01
CA ALA A 123 6.71 -26.26 -5.14
C ALA A 123 7.23 -27.64 -4.70
N GLN A 124 8.41 -27.65 -4.07
CA GLN A 124 9.02 -28.87 -3.52
C GLN A 124 8.11 -29.62 -2.53
N THR A 125 7.22 -28.89 -1.85
CA THR A 125 6.27 -29.42 -0.86
C THR A 125 4.85 -29.62 -1.42
N GLY A 126 4.66 -29.56 -2.74
CA GLY A 126 3.38 -29.67 -3.42
C GLY A 126 2.89 -28.36 -4.05
N THR A 127 1.64 -28.34 -4.49
CA THR A 127 1.05 -27.17 -5.14
C THR A 127 0.88 -26.03 -4.14
N GLN A 128 1.50 -24.88 -4.43
CA GLN A 128 1.50 -23.71 -3.56
C GLN A 128 0.97 -22.48 -4.33
N ALA A 129 0.21 -21.64 -3.62
CA ALA A 129 -0.27 -20.37 -4.14
C ALA A 129 0.82 -19.28 -4.04
N PHE A 130 0.96 -18.49 -5.11
CA PHE A 130 1.85 -17.34 -5.21
C PHE A 130 1.05 -16.12 -5.63
N ALA A 131 1.27 -15.01 -4.92
CA ALA A 131 0.84 -13.69 -5.37
C ALA A 131 1.93 -13.12 -6.28
N TYR A 132 1.55 -12.58 -7.43
CA TYR A 132 2.48 -12.03 -8.43
C TYR A 132 1.93 -10.76 -9.06
N VAL A 133 2.84 -9.91 -9.55
CA VAL A 133 2.52 -8.77 -10.41
C VAL A 133 2.76 -9.18 -11.86
N PRO A 134 1.80 -8.96 -12.78
CA PRO A 134 2.01 -9.24 -14.20
C PRO A 134 3.21 -8.48 -14.77
N THR A 135 4.04 -9.16 -15.55
CA THR A 135 5.37 -8.65 -15.97
C THR A 135 5.29 -7.38 -16.82
N ASP A 136 4.33 -7.33 -17.74
CA ASP A 136 4.10 -6.18 -18.62
C ASP A 136 3.63 -4.96 -17.81
N LEU A 137 2.77 -5.19 -16.81
CA LEU A 137 2.31 -4.14 -15.91
C LEU A 137 3.47 -3.62 -15.05
N ALA A 138 4.29 -4.52 -14.49
CA ALA A 138 5.48 -4.15 -13.72
C ALA A 138 6.46 -3.27 -14.50
N THR A 139 6.50 -3.39 -15.83
CA THR A 139 7.41 -2.63 -16.71
C THR A 139 6.95 -1.20 -16.94
N VAL A 140 5.63 -0.94 -16.92
CA VAL A 140 5.05 0.40 -17.14
C VAL A 140 4.90 1.20 -15.85
N LEU A 141 4.92 0.53 -14.69
CA LEU A 141 4.79 1.18 -13.38
C LEU A 141 5.98 2.11 -13.08
N PRO A 142 5.75 3.26 -12.40
CA PRO A 142 6.79 4.24 -12.09
C PRO A 142 7.65 3.79 -10.88
N THR A 143 8.18 2.56 -10.92
CA THR A 143 8.92 1.91 -9.82
C THR A 143 10.21 2.64 -9.41
N ARG A 144 10.76 3.50 -10.28
CA ARG A 144 11.92 4.35 -9.98
C ARG A 144 11.56 5.64 -9.23
N LYS A 145 10.30 6.07 -9.27
CA LYS A 145 9.81 7.23 -8.52
C LYS A 145 9.31 6.72 -7.17
N THR A 146 10.22 6.52 -6.23
CA THR A 146 9.80 6.30 -4.85
C THR A 146 9.06 7.56 -4.38
N ARG A 147 7.89 7.41 -3.72
CA ARG A 147 7.09 8.57 -3.24
C ARG A 147 7.92 9.54 -2.38
N TYR A 148 8.94 9.01 -1.71
CA TYR A 148 9.92 9.76 -0.92
C TYR A 148 10.89 10.65 -1.71
N ALA A 149 11.04 10.47 -3.02
CA ALA A 149 11.95 11.27 -3.84
C ALA A 149 11.45 12.69 -4.14
N LEU A 150 10.19 13.02 -3.81
CA LEU A 150 9.57 14.32 -4.11
C LEU A 150 9.63 15.33 -2.97
N THR A 151 10.16 14.98 -1.80
CA THR A 151 10.39 15.94 -0.71
C THR A 151 11.85 16.34 -0.61
N THR A 152 12.37 17.00 -1.66
CA THR A 152 13.53 17.89 -1.51
C THR A 152 13.06 19.34 -1.57
N THR A 153 12.06 19.68 -0.75
CA THR A 153 11.93 21.06 -0.31
C THR A 153 12.91 21.22 0.85
N PRO A 154 14.00 22.02 0.74
CA PRO A 154 14.80 22.33 1.91
C PRO A 154 13.86 22.90 2.97
N PRO A 155 13.92 22.44 4.24
CA PRO A 155 13.13 23.06 5.29
C PRO A 155 13.57 24.51 5.40
N ASN A 156 12.77 25.44 4.86
CA ASN A 156 12.96 26.86 5.09
C ASN A 156 12.71 27.10 6.59
N PRO A 157 13.73 27.45 7.39
CA PRO A 157 13.52 27.69 8.81
C PRO A 157 13.12 29.16 8.98
N THR A 158 11.90 29.51 8.55
CA THR A 158 11.31 30.79 8.96
C THR A 158 10.18 30.51 9.94
N SER A 159 10.55 30.35 11.21
CA SER A 159 9.63 30.61 12.31
C SER A 159 10.31 31.56 13.30
N PRO A 160 9.63 32.64 13.74
CA PRO A 160 10.26 33.74 14.45
C PRO A 160 10.58 33.32 15.88
N ARG A 161 11.86 33.48 16.24
CA ARG A 161 12.40 33.27 17.59
C ARG A 161 11.66 34.15 18.60
N ALA A 162 10.68 33.58 19.30
CA ALA A 162 10.03 34.19 20.45
C ALA A 162 11.09 34.49 21.52
N LYS A 163 11.24 35.78 21.83
CA LYS A 163 12.16 36.31 22.84
C LYS A 163 11.82 35.72 24.21
N ARG A 164 12.69 34.88 24.77
CA ARG A 164 12.63 34.49 26.19
C ARG A 164 13.26 35.62 27.01
N GLN A 165 12.44 36.21 27.88
CA GLN A 165 12.89 37.15 28.92
C GLN A 165 13.83 36.44 29.91
N PRO A 166 14.77 37.17 30.54
CA PRO A 166 15.73 36.60 31.48
C PRO A 166 15.08 36.28 32.83
N CYS A 167 15.16 35.02 33.26
CA CYS A 167 14.84 34.64 34.64
C CYS A 167 15.90 35.22 35.58
N THR A 168 15.54 36.31 36.26
CA THR A 168 16.31 36.95 37.32
C THR A 168 16.45 36.03 38.53
N LEU A 169 17.69 35.66 38.88
CA LEU A 169 18.00 34.86 40.07
C LEU A 169 17.97 35.78 41.31
N SER A 170 16.81 35.92 41.95
CA SER A 170 16.68 36.55 43.27
C SER A 170 16.95 35.51 44.35
N ARG A 171 18.18 35.51 44.91
CA ARG A 171 18.52 34.78 46.13
C ARG A 171 18.31 35.70 47.34
N ARG A 172 17.16 35.55 48.01
CA ARG A 172 16.94 35.75 49.46
C ARG A 172 16.44 34.39 49.96
N SER A 173 16.72 33.84 51.11
CA SER A 173 17.27 34.24 52.41
C SER A 173 17.29 32.95 53.25
N ALA A 174 18.19 32.80 54.22
CA ALA A 174 17.89 32.21 55.54
C ALA A 174 19.17 31.98 56.36
N ALA A 175 19.46 32.94 57.23
CA ALA A 175 20.14 32.68 58.49
C ALA A 175 19.15 32.05 59.49
N LYS A 176 19.59 31.04 60.24
CA LYS A 176 19.25 30.72 61.66
C LYS A 176 19.91 29.38 62.01
N HIS A 177 21.10 29.37 62.61
CA HIS A 177 21.37 29.49 64.05
C HIS A 177 20.99 28.22 64.83
N THR A 178 21.96 27.31 64.98
CA THR A 178 21.93 26.23 65.97
C THR A 178 23.27 26.22 66.70
N ALA A 179 23.36 26.97 67.79
CA ALA A 179 24.43 26.85 68.76
C ALA A 179 23.83 26.41 70.09
N ARG A 180 24.30 25.25 70.55
CA ARG A 180 24.02 24.66 71.86
C ARG A 180 24.62 25.54 72.96
N TYR A 181 23.86 25.84 74.00
CA TYR A 181 24.43 26.14 75.32
C TYR A 181 23.43 25.76 76.44
N ARG A 182 23.88 24.85 77.31
CA ARG A 182 23.36 24.43 78.64
C ARG A 182 23.86 25.48 79.68
N PRO A 183 23.68 25.35 81.02
CA PRO A 183 22.65 24.74 81.87
C PRO A 183 22.13 25.76 82.94
N GLY A 184 21.25 25.34 83.86
CA GLY A 184 21.25 25.92 85.22
C GLY A 184 19.93 25.94 85.99
N ARG A 185 19.86 25.03 86.98
CA ARG A 185 19.04 24.99 88.21
C ARG A 185 17.52 24.84 88.09
#